data_AF-A0A7S1AWQ9-F1
#
_entry.id   AF-A0A7S1AWQ9-F1
#
_cell.length_a   1.000
_cell.length_b   1.000
_cell.length_c   1.000
_cell.angle_alpha   90.00
_cell.angle_beta   90.00
_cell.angle_gamma   90.00
#
_symmetry.space_group_name_H-M   'P 1'
#
loop_
_entity.id
_entity.type
_entity.pdbx_description
1 polymer ?
#
loop_
_entity_poly.entity_id
_entity_poly.type
_entity_poly.pdbx_seq_one_letter_code
_entity_poly.pdbx_strand_id
1 'polypeptide(L)'
;IFAQALSPRVLLHKFRSIGMSGIDAVAQEFTAKVDAIQERVQLKTLPVERKVASCILKCYDQHKDYKSVHLAVEQCQSGIQEAQKAIQGEFDSLQGSVQSCQQSYVQRLQPQFMSAQGNPSAEAALKAEFEVGVSRCLREADDLLPGLESRIASLLKKHS
;
A
#
# COMPACT_ATOMS: atom_id res chain seq x y z
N ILE A 1 -6.23 -1.02 16.70
CA ILE A 1 -5.19 -0.01 16.37
C ILE A 1 -4.49 -0.35 15.04
N PHE A 2 -4.24 -1.63 14.69
CA PHE A 2 -3.72 -2.03 13.38
C PHE A 2 -4.61 -1.70 12.16
N ALA A 3 -5.94 -1.72 12.32
CA ALA A 3 -6.88 -1.61 11.20
C ALA A 3 -6.98 -0.21 10.54
N GLN A 4 -6.42 0.85 11.15
CA GLN A 4 -6.62 2.22 10.67
C GLN A 4 -5.49 2.78 9.79
N ALA A 5 -4.29 2.19 9.82
CA ALA A 5 -3.13 2.77 9.12
C ALA A 5 -3.01 2.33 7.64
N LEU A 6 -3.68 1.26 7.22
CA LEU A 6 -3.42 0.60 5.93
C LEU A 6 -4.54 0.78 4.90
N SER A 7 -5.46 1.74 5.07
CA SER A 7 -6.65 1.80 4.21
C SER A 7 -6.32 2.15 2.74
N PRO A 8 -6.57 1.25 1.78
CA PRO A 8 -6.27 1.43 0.35
C PRO A 8 -7.24 2.39 -0.35
N ARG A 9 -8.28 2.87 0.37
CA ARG A 9 -9.25 3.87 -0.11
C ARG A 9 -8.59 5.17 -0.60
N VAL A 10 -7.38 5.50 -0.13
CA VAL A 10 -6.63 6.67 -0.61
C VAL A 10 -6.15 6.50 -2.06
N LEU A 11 -5.84 5.27 -2.50
CA LEU A 11 -5.38 5.01 -3.87
C LEU A 11 -6.50 5.30 -4.89
N LEU A 12 -7.69 4.73 -4.67
CA LEU A 12 -8.83 4.86 -5.60
C LEU A 12 -9.33 6.30 -5.76
N HIS A 13 -9.21 7.12 -4.71
CA HIS A 13 -9.71 8.50 -4.75
C HIS A 13 -8.94 9.40 -5.72
N LYS A 14 -7.65 9.12 -5.97
CA LYS A 14 -6.86 9.85 -6.97
C LYS A 14 -7.18 9.42 -8.42
N PHE A 15 -7.60 8.17 -8.63
CA PHE A 15 -7.92 7.64 -9.97
C PHE A 15 -9.28 8.08 -10.48
N ARG A 16 -10.28 8.15 -9.60
CA ARG A 16 -11.66 8.40 -9.98
C ARG A 16 -11.92 9.80 -10.55
N SER A 17 -11.04 10.78 -10.34
CA SER A 17 -11.29 12.16 -10.79
C SER A 17 -10.99 12.41 -12.28
N ILE A 18 -10.48 11.44 -13.04
CA ILE A 18 -10.04 11.66 -14.44
C ILE A 18 -11.03 11.09 -15.48
N GLY A 19 -12.09 10.39 -15.08
CA GLY A 19 -13.16 9.98 -16.02
C GLY A 19 -12.65 9.16 -17.22
N MET A 20 -11.96 8.06 -16.94
CA MET A 20 -11.36 7.16 -17.93
C MET A 20 -11.91 5.74 -17.76
N SER A 21 -12.95 5.40 -18.52
CA SER A 21 -13.72 4.17 -18.36
C SER A 21 -12.96 2.88 -18.72
N GLY A 22 -11.87 2.97 -19.52
CA GLY A 22 -11.07 1.81 -19.93
C GLY A 22 -10.10 1.31 -18.85
N ILE A 23 -9.65 2.20 -17.96
CA ILE A 23 -8.71 1.87 -16.87
C ILE A 23 -9.45 1.23 -15.69
N ASP A 24 -10.75 1.50 -15.56
CA ASP A 24 -11.54 1.15 -14.37
C ASP A 24 -11.49 -0.34 -14.05
N ALA A 25 -11.58 -1.24 -15.04
CA ALA A 25 -11.54 -2.68 -14.80
C ALA A 25 -10.18 -3.16 -14.28
N VAL A 26 -9.08 -2.71 -14.90
CA VAL A 26 -7.72 -3.10 -14.48
C VAL A 26 -7.38 -2.49 -13.12
N ALA A 27 -7.78 -1.24 -12.88
CA ALA A 27 -7.59 -0.58 -11.60
C ALA A 27 -8.39 -1.25 -10.48
N GLN A 28 -9.64 -1.67 -10.76
CA GLN A 28 -10.46 -2.41 -9.80
C GLN A 28 -9.85 -3.77 -9.47
N GLU A 29 -9.39 -4.52 -10.48
CA GLU A 29 -8.74 -5.81 -10.27
C GLU A 29 -7.47 -5.67 -9.42
N PHE A 30 -6.59 -4.75 -9.80
CA PHE A 30 -5.37 -4.47 -9.05
C PHE A 30 -5.67 -4.05 -7.60
N THR A 31 -6.67 -3.17 -7.40
CA THR A 31 -7.08 -2.76 -6.06
C THR A 31 -7.59 -3.94 -5.25
N ALA A 32 -8.46 -4.79 -5.82
CA ALA A 32 -8.98 -5.96 -5.13
C ALA A 32 -7.85 -6.93 -4.71
N LYS A 33 -6.81 -7.08 -5.52
CA LYS A 33 -5.63 -7.89 -5.17
C LYS A 33 -4.84 -7.27 -4.01
N VAL A 34 -4.61 -5.96 -4.02
CA VAL A 34 -3.96 -5.23 -2.93
C VAL A 34 -4.76 -5.37 -1.63
N ASP A 35 -6.08 -5.18 -1.69
CA ASP A 35 -7.00 -5.33 -0.55
C ASP A 35 -6.91 -6.75 0.02
N ALA A 36 -6.94 -7.77 -0.84
CA ALA A 36 -6.81 -9.16 -0.42
C ALA A 36 -5.45 -9.45 0.25
N ILE A 37 -4.35 -8.82 -0.21
CA ILE A 37 -3.05 -8.93 0.45
C ILE A 37 -3.12 -8.29 1.83
N GLN A 38 -3.69 -7.09 1.95
CA GLN A 38 -3.81 -6.41 3.24
C GLN A 38 -4.61 -7.23 4.25
N GLU A 39 -5.72 -7.84 3.84
CA GLU A 39 -6.49 -8.75 4.70
C GLU A 39 -5.64 -9.94 5.17
N ARG A 40 -4.89 -10.58 4.27
CA ARG A 40 -3.98 -11.68 4.65
C ARG A 40 -2.88 -11.23 5.60
N VAL A 41 -2.32 -10.03 5.39
CA VAL A 41 -1.32 -9.43 6.27
C VAL A 41 -1.90 -9.18 7.67
N GLN A 42 -3.11 -8.64 7.76
CA GLN A 42 -3.80 -8.45 9.05
C GLN A 42 -3.96 -9.79 9.80
N LEU A 43 -4.43 -10.83 9.12
CA LEU A 43 -4.57 -12.17 9.71
C LEU A 43 -3.22 -12.72 10.18
N LYS A 44 -2.15 -12.54 9.39
CA LYS A 44 -0.79 -12.97 9.76
C LYS A 44 -0.20 -12.16 10.92
N THR A 45 -0.78 -11.01 11.26
CA THR A 45 -0.31 -10.17 12.37
C THR A 45 -0.88 -10.61 13.71
N LEU A 46 -2.02 -11.32 13.72
CA LEU A 46 -2.68 -11.79 14.96
C LEU A 46 -1.78 -12.56 15.93
N PRO A 47 -0.87 -13.48 15.50
CA PRO A 47 0.06 -14.14 16.42
C PRO A 47 1.01 -13.14 17.10
N VAL A 48 1.46 -12.13 16.36
CA VAL A 48 2.33 -11.08 16.88
C VAL A 48 1.56 -10.21 17.90
N GLU A 49 0.32 -9.82 17.57
CA GLU A 49 -0.55 -9.09 18.49
C GLU A 49 -0.78 -9.87 19.79
N ARG A 50 -1.04 -11.17 19.69
CA ARG A 50 -1.19 -12.05 20.86
C ARG A 50 0.07 -12.07 21.72
N LYS A 51 1.25 -12.16 21.11
CA LYS A 51 2.54 -12.14 21.82
C LYS A 51 2.77 -10.83 22.54
N VAL A 52 2.50 -9.69 21.89
CA VAL A 52 2.58 -8.36 22.49
C VAL A 52 1.63 -8.23 23.67
N ALA A 53 0.36 -8.63 23.50
CA ALA A 53 -0.63 -8.60 24.59
C ALA A 53 -0.19 -9.47 25.78
N SER A 54 0.32 -10.67 25.49
CA SER A 54 0.83 -11.58 26.54
C SER A 54 2.05 -11.01 27.26
N CYS A 55 2.94 -10.31 26.55
CA CYS A 55 4.08 -9.60 27.14
C CYS A 55 3.62 -8.49 28.08
N ILE A 56 2.68 -7.65 27.63
CA ILE A 56 2.12 -6.54 28.41
C ILE A 56 1.48 -7.04 29.70
N LEU A 57 0.70 -8.12 29.66
CA LEU A 57 0.09 -8.69 30.87
C LEU A 57 1.15 -9.09 31.90
N LYS A 58 2.25 -9.70 31.47
CA LYS A 58 3.36 -10.07 32.36
C LYS A 58 4.01 -8.84 33.02
N CYS A 59 4.04 -7.69 32.35
CA CYS A 59 4.58 -6.45 32.95
C CYS A 59 3.79 -6.03 34.20
N TYR A 60 2.46 -6.15 34.17
CA TYR A 60 1.59 -5.82 35.31
C TYR A 60 1.67 -6.86 36.44
N ASP A 61 1.99 -8.11 36.10
CA ASP A 61 2.24 -9.15 37.11
C ASP A 61 3.57 -8.91 37.84
N GLN A 62 4.62 -8.54 37.10
CA GLN A 62 6.00 -8.42 37.59
C GLN A 62 6.29 -7.11 38.33
N HIS A 63 5.62 -6.01 37.96
CA HIS A 63 5.89 -4.69 38.51
C HIS A 63 4.64 -4.09 39.15
N LYS A 64 4.84 -3.31 40.23
CA LYS A 64 3.75 -2.63 40.96
C LYS A 64 3.84 -1.11 40.87
N ASP A 65 5.02 -0.57 40.59
CA ASP A 65 5.20 0.84 40.35
C ASP A 65 4.94 1.19 38.88
N TYR A 66 4.35 2.37 38.68
CA TYR A 66 3.97 2.86 37.35
C TYR A 66 5.16 2.91 36.38
N LYS A 67 6.33 3.37 36.82
CA LYS A 67 7.48 3.62 35.95
C LYS A 67 8.03 2.33 35.36
N SER A 68 8.19 1.29 36.17
CA SER A 68 8.66 -0.02 35.72
C SER A 68 7.66 -0.69 34.78
N VAL A 69 6.36 -0.62 35.09
CA VAL A 69 5.30 -1.13 34.20
C VAL A 69 5.36 -0.42 32.84
N HIS A 70 5.46 0.91 32.84
CA HIS A 70 5.48 1.71 31.62
C HIS A 70 6.66 1.35 30.71
N LEU A 71 7.88 1.30 31.27
CA LEU A 71 9.09 0.90 30.53
C LEU A 71 8.99 -0.52 29.95
N ALA A 72 8.46 -1.46 30.72
CA ALA A 72 8.30 -2.84 30.27
C ALA A 72 7.26 -2.95 29.14
N VAL A 73 6.15 -2.20 29.21
CA VAL A 73 5.15 -2.13 28.14
C VAL A 73 5.73 -1.52 26.86
N GLU A 74 6.53 -0.46 26.95
CA GLU A 74 7.22 0.12 25.79
C GLU A 74 8.12 -0.92 25.10
N GLN A 75 8.85 -1.72 25.87
CA GLN A 75 9.69 -2.79 25.33
C GLN A 75 8.87 -3.89 24.65
N CYS A 76 7.69 -4.24 25.17
CA CYS A 76 6.79 -5.19 24.50
C CYS A 76 6.29 -4.68 23.14
N GLN A 77 6.23 -3.36 22.94
CA GLN A 77 5.66 -2.73 21.75
C GLN A 77 6.71 -2.28 20.72
N SER A 78 7.97 -2.09 21.10
CA SER A 78 9.00 -1.51 20.21
C SER A 78 9.17 -2.31 18.91
N GLY A 79 9.33 -3.63 19.01
CA GLY A 79 9.53 -4.48 17.84
C GLY A 79 8.33 -4.51 16.89
N ILE A 80 7.10 -4.41 17.41
CA ILE A 80 5.91 -4.43 16.55
C ILE A 80 5.70 -3.09 15.84
N GLN A 81 6.09 -1.98 16.45
CA GLN A 81 6.06 -0.67 15.79
C GLN A 81 7.03 -0.60 14.60
N GLU A 82 8.21 -1.21 14.73
CA GLU A 82 9.17 -1.34 13.62
C GLU A 82 8.58 -2.18 12.48
N ALA A 83 7.98 -3.34 12.81
CA ALA A 83 7.32 -4.19 11.82
C ALA A 83 6.20 -3.45 11.08
N GLN A 84 5.37 -2.69 11.80
CA GLN A 84 4.30 -1.87 11.22
C GLN A 84 4.84 -0.85 10.23
N LYS A 85 5.89 -0.10 10.60
CA LYS A 85 6.52 0.89 9.72
C LYS A 85 7.09 0.24 8.46
N ALA A 86 7.74 -0.92 8.60
CA ALA A 86 8.29 -1.65 7.46
C ALA A 86 7.19 -2.14 6.51
N ILE A 87 6.10 -2.69 7.05
CA ILE A 87 4.93 -3.12 6.26
C ILE A 87 4.29 -1.94 5.53
N GLN A 88 4.10 -0.81 6.21
CA GLN A 88 3.60 0.41 5.57
C GLN A 88 4.52 0.85 4.42
N GLY A 89 5.84 0.82 4.63
CA GLY A 89 6.82 1.17 3.60
C GLY A 89 6.76 0.30 2.35
N GLU A 90 6.39 -0.99 2.48
CA GLU A 90 6.19 -1.87 1.32
C GLU A 90 5.01 -1.42 0.46
N PHE A 91 3.88 -1.05 1.07
CA PHE A 91 2.72 -0.54 0.35
C PHE A 91 2.95 0.86 -0.22
N ASP A 92 3.66 1.72 0.51
CA ASP A 92 4.04 3.05 0.03
C ASP A 92 4.98 2.95 -1.18
N SER A 93 5.93 2.01 -1.15
CA SER A 93 6.81 1.73 -2.29
C SER A 93 6.03 1.26 -3.51
N LEU A 94 5.08 0.33 -3.34
CA LEU A 94 4.21 -0.13 -4.43
C LEU A 94 3.42 1.05 -5.03
N GLN A 95 2.82 1.88 -4.19
CA GLN A 95 2.09 3.07 -4.63
C GLN A 95 3.01 4.04 -5.38
N GLY A 96 4.22 4.28 -4.87
CA GLY A 96 5.23 5.12 -5.48
C GLY A 96 5.66 4.63 -6.86
N SER A 97 5.82 3.33 -7.05
CA SER A 97 6.11 2.72 -8.35
C SER A 97 5.02 2.97 -9.37
N VAL A 98 3.74 2.79 -8.99
CA VAL A 98 2.60 3.07 -9.87
C VAL A 98 2.54 4.56 -10.25
N GLN A 99 2.65 5.45 -9.26
CA GLN A 99 2.61 6.91 -9.50
C GLN A 99 3.76 7.37 -10.40
N SER A 100 4.97 6.88 -10.16
CA SER A 100 6.15 7.23 -10.96
C SER A 100 6.00 6.76 -12.41
N CYS A 101 5.48 5.55 -12.61
CA CYS A 101 5.19 5.04 -13.95
C CYS A 101 4.17 5.92 -14.68
N GLN A 102 3.07 6.31 -14.02
CA GLN A 102 2.05 7.17 -14.62
C GLN A 102 2.61 8.56 -14.96
N GLN A 103 3.41 9.14 -14.06
CA GLN A 103 4.04 10.42 -14.28
C GLN A 103 4.96 10.42 -15.50
N SER A 104 5.64 9.30 -15.77
CA SER A 104 6.43 9.10 -16.99
C SER A 104 5.57 9.22 -18.26
N TYR A 105 4.38 8.61 -18.29
CA TYR A 105 3.44 8.76 -19.41
C TYR A 105 2.93 10.20 -19.53
N VAL A 106 2.58 10.86 -18.42
CA VAL A 106 2.15 12.26 -18.44
C VAL A 106 3.23 13.14 -19.06
N GLN A 107 4.48 13.03 -18.58
CA GLN A 107 5.59 13.83 -19.09
C GLN A 107 5.85 13.58 -20.58
N ARG A 108 5.72 12.32 -21.04
CA ARG A 108 5.90 11.95 -22.44
C ARG A 108 4.81 12.50 -23.36
N LEU A 109 3.55 12.49 -22.89
CA LEU A 109 2.39 12.85 -23.71
C LEU A 109 2.03 14.33 -23.62
N GLN A 110 2.41 15.04 -22.54
CA GLN A 110 2.12 16.46 -22.34
C GLN A 110 2.44 17.36 -23.55
N PRO A 111 3.62 17.31 -24.19
CA PRO A 111 3.90 18.15 -25.35
C PRO A 111 3.00 17.83 -26.56
N GLN A 112 2.58 16.56 -26.69
CA GLN A 112 1.70 16.11 -27.76
C GLN A 112 0.28 16.61 -27.52
N PHE A 113 -0.20 16.59 -26.28
CA PHE A 113 -1.48 17.17 -25.90
C PHE A 113 -1.56 18.67 -26.20
N MET A 114 -0.49 19.42 -25.91
CA MET A 114 -0.43 20.85 -26.26
C MET A 114 -0.49 21.07 -27.76
N SER A 115 0.14 20.19 -28.55
CA SER A 115 0.17 20.28 -30.01
C SER A 115 -1.14 19.82 -30.67
N ALA A 116 -1.90 18.96 -29.98
CA ALA A 116 -3.19 18.44 -30.44
C ALA A 116 -4.38 19.34 -30.09
N GLN A 117 -4.15 20.46 -29.38
CA GLN A 117 -5.22 21.32 -28.87
C GLN A 117 -6.13 21.81 -30.01
N GLY A 118 -7.44 21.57 -29.86
CA GLY A 118 -8.43 21.95 -30.87
C GLY A 118 -8.59 20.92 -32.01
N ASN A 119 -7.92 19.78 -31.93
CA ASN A 119 -8.15 18.62 -32.77
C ASN A 119 -8.72 17.46 -31.93
N PRO A 120 -10.06 17.28 -31.91
CA PRO A 120 -10.71 16.26 -31.10
C PRO A 120 -10.24 14.83 -31.37
N SER A 121 -9.88 14.51 -32.62
CA SER A 121 -9.41 13.18 -32.98
C SER A 121 -8.01 12.90 -32.44
N ALA A 122 -7.12 13.91 -32.46
CA ALA A 122 -5.77 13.79 -31.92
C ALA A 122 -5.80 13.74 -30.38
N GLU A 123 -6.64 14.56 -29.75
CA GLU A 123 -6.87 14.52 -28.30
C GLU A 123 -7.41 13.16 -27.83
N ALA A 124 -8.36 12.58 -28.56
CA ALA A 124 -8.90 11.26 -28.26
C ALA A 124 -7.85 10.14 -28.38
N ALA A 125 -7.00 10.18 -29.41
CA ALA A 125 -5.93 9.21 -29.59
C ALA A 125 -4.89 9.28 -28.45
N LEU A 126 -4.50 10.49 -28.05
CA LEU A 126 -3.57 10.69 -26.92
C LEU A 126 -4.17 10.26 -25.59
N LYS A 127 -5.48 10.48 -25.39
CA LYS A 127 -6.19 9.96 -24.21
C LYS A 127 -6.13 8.43 -24.19
N ALA A 128 -6.40 7.77 -25.31
CA ALA A 128 -6.33 6.32 -25.41
C ALA A 128 -4.90 5.77 -25.16
N GLU A 129 -3.87 6.45 -25.68
CA GLU A 129 -2.47 6.06 -25.41
C GLU A 129 -2.15 6.17 -23.90
N PHE A 130 -2.62 7.23 -23.25
CA PHE A 130 -2.47 7.38 -21.81
C PHE A 130 -3.17 6.24 -21.04
N GLU A 131 -4.39 5.85 -21.42
CA GLU A 131 -5.11 4.72 -20.80
C GLU A 131 -4.32 3.40 -20.91
N VAL A 132 -3.79 3.10 -22.09
CA VAL A 132 -2.93 1.92 -22.30
C VAL A 132 -1.69 1.99 -21.42
N GLY A 133 -1.06 3.17 -21.32
CA GLY A 133 0.10 3.39 -20.47
C GLY A 133 -0.18 3.14 -18.99
N VAL A 134 -1.28 3.68 -18.47
CA VAL A 134 -1.70 3.47 -17.08
C VAL A 134 -2.03 2.00 -16.83
N SER A 135 -2.74 1.33 -17.75
CA SER A 135 -3.01 -0.11 -17.63
C SER A 135 -1.74 -0.93 -17.53
N ARG A 136 -0.70 -0.57 -18.31
CA ARG A 136 0.61 -1.21 -18.23
C ARG A 136 1.29 -0.98 -16.88
N CYS A 137 1.25 0.25 -16.35
CA CYS A 137 1.80 0.53 -15.01
C CYS A 137 1.17 -0.35 -13.93
N LEU A 138 -0.15 -0.58 -14.01
CA LEU A 138 -0.85 -1.44 -13.05
C LEU A 138 -0.46 -2.91 -13.19
N ARG A 139 -0.28 -3.41 -14.42
CA ARG A 139 0.19 -4.78 -14.67
C ARG A 139 1.62 -4.98 -14.16
N GLU A 140 2.51 -4.03 -14.42
CA GLU A 140 3.89 -4.08 -13.92
C GLU A 140 3.93 -4.05 -12.39
N ALA A 141 3.02 -3.32 -11.74
CA ALA A 141 2.86 -3.33 -10.30
C ALA A 141 2.24 -4.64 -9.77
N ASP A 142 1.34 -5.28 -10.52
CA ASP A 142 0.75 -6.58 -10.21
C ASP A 142 1.83 -7.66 -10.05
N ASP A 143 2.83 -7.65 -10.92
CA ASP A 143 3.98 -8.57 -10.88
C ASP A 143 4.81 -8.42 -9.59
N LEU A 144 4.75 -7.27 -8.91
CA LEU A 144 5.46 -7.02 -7.66
C LEU A 144 4.72 -7.56 -6.43
N LEU A 145 3.42 -7.82 -6.53
CA LEU A 145 2.56 -8.19 -5.41
C LEU A 145 3.00 -9.47 -4.69
N PRO A 146 3.38 -10.58 -5.38
CA PRO A 146 3.84 -11.79 -4.70
C PRO A 146 5.14 -11.54 -3.89
N GLY A 147 6.04 -10.72 -4.45
CA GLY A 147 7.28 -10.34 -3.77
C GLY A 147 7.02 -9.48 -2.53
N LEU A 148 6.09 -8.53 -2.62
CA LEU A 148 5.65 -7.70 -1.50
C LEU A 148 5.07 -8.55 -0.37
N GLU A 149 4.16 -9.48 -0.67
CA GLU A 149 3.56 -10.35 0.35
C GLU A 149 4.61 -11.23 1.03
N SER A 150 5.59 -11.76 0.28
CA SER A 150 6.70 -12.55 0.82
C SER A 150 7.59 -11.75 1.77
N ARG A 151 7.92 -10.49 1.43
CA ARG A 151 8.69 -9.60 2.30
C ARG A 151 7.93 -9.29 3.58
N ILE A 152 6.64 -8.98 3.50
CA ILE A 152 5.79 -8.74 4.68
C ILE A 152 5.71 -9.98 5.58
N ALA A 153 5.48 -11.17 5.00
CA ALA A 153 5.45 -12.40 5.77
C ALA A 153 6.78 -12.66 6.49
N SER A 154 7.91 -12.35 5.85
CA SER A 154 9.24 -12.44 6.44
C SER A 154 9.45 -11.44 7.58
N LEU A 155 8.94 -10.21 7.45
CA LEU A 155 8.95 -9.21 8.52
C LEU A 155 8.17 -9.71 9.73
N LEU A 156 6.90 -10.12 9.54
CA LEU A 156 6.05 -10.61 10.62
C LEU A 156 6.66 -11.81 11.35
N LYS A 157 7.29 -12.73 10.61
CA LYS A 157 7.96 -13.91 11.20
C LYS A 157 9.10 -13.54 12.15
N LYS A 158 9.81 -12.42 11.92
CA LYS A 158 10.89 -11.95 12.81
C LYS A 158 10.35 -11.45 14.15
N HIS A 159 9.09 -11.04 14.20
CA HIS A 159 8.45 -10.46 15.39
C HIS A 159 7.46 -11.41 16.08
N SER A 160 6.98 -12.44 15.38
CA SER A 160 6.14 -13.52 15.93
C SER A 160 6.81 -14.35 17.02
#